data_AF-A0A9E1Q4M5-F1
#
_entry.id   AF-A0A9E1Q4M5-F1
#
_cell.length_a   1.000
_cell.length_b   1.000
_cell.length_c   1.000
_cell.angle_alpha   90.00
_cell.angle_beta   90.00
_cell.angle_gamma   90.00
#
_symmetry.space_group_name_H-M   'P 1'
#
loop_
_entity.id
_entity.type
_entity.pdbx_description
1 polymer ?
#
loop_
_entity_poly.entity_id
_entity_poly.type
_entity_poly.pdbx_seq_one_letter_code
_entity_poly.pdbx_strand_id
1 'polypeptide(L)'
;MIIDCHTRLWSDTRQLGDATAKRLAGGPPKYWAEPCGDAAAHGRAMSCVDASLVLGHRAELVGAHVPNELIADFVSRDPEHRIGIAGIDPLAETVDQDFAMAMNLGFAGITVSPSLAGFHPTHSSAMKIYESCCQHSLPVIVAMPQPIPADAVLEFARPIHWDEVARTYPELRIMFTQIGYPWIDELLVLAGKHENVFAEVSGVATRPWQIYNALSTAWSLDVIDRLLFGSGFPLSTPQLAIESLYNVNASIKGTPLPSIPRSKVKCIVERNAFECLGIRHSLAGSTQSNSTSRKEIPTNDAS
;
A
#
# COMPACT_ATOMS: atom_id res chain seq x y z
N MET A 1 -7.55 -4.73 15.00
CA MET A 1 -6.58 -3.74 14.54
C MET A 1 -6.81 -3.51 13.06
N ILE A 2 -7.00 -2.27 12.64
CA ILE A 2 -7.20 -1.83 11.26
C ILE A 2 -6.06 -0.89 10.93
N ILE A 3 -5.27 -1.24 9.91
CA ILE A 3 -4.16 -0.42 9.43
C ILE A 3 -4.50 0.02 8.02
N ASP A 4 -4.56 1.33 7.78
CA ASP A 4 -4.66 1.87 6.43
C ASP A 4 -3.28 1.92 5.79
N CYS A 5 -2.96 0.96 4.92
CA CYS A 5 -1.64 0.87 4.31
C CYS A 5 -1.40 1.84 3.13
N HIS A 6 -2.35 2.72 2.80
CA HIS A 6 -2.18 3.68 1.71
C HIS A 6 -2.90 5.00 1.99
N THR A 7 -2.15 5.95 2.52
CA THR A 7 -2.54 7.36 2.59
C THR A 7 -1.47 8.24 1.97
N ARG A 8 -1.86 9.39 1.42
CA ARG A 8 -0.93 10.36 0.84
C ARG A 8 -1.14 11.73 1.47
N LEU A 9 -0.06 12.48 1.52
CA LEU A 9 -0.01 13.84 2.04
C LEU A 9 0.73 14.73 1.05
N TRP A 10 0.22 15.94 0.84
CA TRP A 10 0.94 17.01 0.13
C TRP A 10 0.50 18.37 0.66
N SER A 11 1.40 19.35 0.63
CA SER A 11 1.09 20.74 1.00
C SER A 11 0.72 21.60 -0.22
N ASP A 12 1.16 21.20 -1.40
CA ASP A 12 0.98 21.94 -2.65
C ASP A 12 0.73 20.96 -3.80
N THR A 13 -0.28 21.21 -4.63
CA THR A 13 -0.63 20.32 -5.75
C THR A 13 0.49 20.24 -6.79
N ARG A 14 1.38 21.23 -6.87
CA ARG A 14 2.58 21.21 -7.72
C ARG A 14 3.55 20.10 -7.35
N GLN A 15 3.53 19.64 -6.09
CA GLN A 15 4.33 18.48 -5.65
C GLN A 15 3.90 17.17 -6.34
N LEU A 16 2.72 17.15 -6.99
CA LEU A 16 2.22 16.00 -7.75
C LEU A 16 2.57 16.07 -9.25
N GLY A 17 3.38 17.05 -9.65
CA GLY A 17 3.76 17.32 -11.03
C GLY A 17 2.81 18.30 -11.74
N ASP A 18 3.33 19.04 -12.72
CA ASP A 18 2.63 20.15 -13.38
C ASP A 18 1.32 19.71 -14.07
N ALA A 19 1.35 18.57 -14.75
CA ALA A 19 0.17 18.03 -15.44
C ALA A 19 -0.95 17.68 -14.45
N THR A 20 -0.59 17.04 -13.33
CA THR A 20 -1.51 16.70 -12.25
C THR A 20 -2.05 17.96 -11.58
N ALA A 21 -1.18 18.91 -11.24
CA ALA A 21 -1.56 20.18 -10.63
C ALA A 21 -2.55 20.95 -11.50
N LYS A 22 -2.28 21.07 -12.82
CA LYS A 22 -3.20 21.68 -13.78
C LYS A 22 -4.56 20.99 -13.82
N ARG A 23 -4.58 19.66 -13.76
CA ARG A 23 -5.83 18.89 -13.73
C ARG A 23 -6.63 19.15 -12.46
N LEU A 24 -5.95 19.18 -11.31
CA LEU A 24 -6.57 19.45 -10.00
C LEU A 24 -7.03 20.90 -9.86
N ALA A 25 -6.40 21.86 -10.57
CA ALA A 25 -6.86 23.24 -10.62
C ALA A 25 -8.27 23.40 -11.24
N GLY A 26 -8.68 22.46 -12.10
CA GLY A 26 -10.04 22.36 -12.62
C GLY A 26 -11.06 21.76 -11.64
N GLY A 27 -10.64 21.45 -10.42
CA GLY A 27 -11.40 20.74 -9.39
C GLY A 27 -10.90 19.30 -9.17
N PRO A 28 -11.12 18.72 -7.97
CA PRO A 28 -10.75 17.34 -7.72
C PRO A 28 -11.55 16.40 -8.64
N PRO A 29 -11.00 15.25 -9.04
CA PRO A 29 -11.77 14.25 -9.78
C PRO A 29 -13.06 13.91 -9.03
N LYS A 30 -14.18 13.75 -9.75
CA LYS A 30 -15.52 13.51 -9.16
C LYS A 30 -15.60 12.36 -8.17
N TYR A 31 -14.66 11.43 -8.23
CA TYR A 31 -14.61 10.21 -7.42
C TYR A 31 -13.69 10.35 -6.19
N TRP A 32 -13.13 11.53 -5.92
CA TRP A 32 -12.38 11.80 -4.69
C TRP A 32 -13.32 12.15 -3.55
N ALA A 33 -13.07 11.57 -2.38
CA ALA A 33 -13.81 11.87 -1.17
C ALA A 33 -13.42 13.22 -0.57
N GLU A 34 -12.14 13.60 -0.65
CA GLU A 34 -11.62 14.85 -0.09
C GLU A 34 -10.89 15.67 -1.17
N PRO A 35 -10.99 17.01 -1.15
CA PRO A 35 -10.41 17.88 -2.17
C PRO A 35 -8.87 18.00 -2.06
N CYS A 36 -8.30 17.73 -0.88
CA CYS A 36 -6.88 17.83 -0.61
C CYS A 36 -6.42 16.79 0.42
N GLY A 37 -5.16 16.34 0.29
CA GLY A 37 -4.49 15.47 1.24
C GLY A 37 -3.70 16.27 2.26
N ASP A 38 -4.32 17.25 2.94
CA ASP A 38 -3.63 18.01 3.98
C ASP A 38 -3.65 17.29 5.34
N ALA A 39 -2.81 17.78 6.26
CA ALA A 39 -2.61 17.17 7.57
C ALA A 39 -3.88 17.13 8.45
N ALA A 40 -4.71 18.17 8.37
CA ALA A 40 -5.92 18.28 9.18
C ALA A 40 -7.03 17.36 8.65
N ALA A 41 -7.18 17.29 7.32
CA ALA A 41 -8.09 16.37 6.66
C ALA A 41 -7.70 14.91 6.93
N HIS A 42 -6.41 14.59 6.83
CA HIS A 42 -5.89 13.26 7.16
C HIS A 42 -6.22 12.87 8.59
N GLY A 43 -5.91 13.72 9.58
CA GLY A 43 -6.20 13.45 10.99
C GLY A 43 -7.68 13.19 11.29
N ARG A 44 -8.61 13.90 10.63
CA ARG A 44 -10.05 13.62 10.78
C ARG A 44 -10.44 12.28 10.15
N ALA A 45 -9.94 11.99 8.95
CA ALA A 45 -10.30 10.79 8.21
C ALA A 45 -9.77 9.49 8.85
N MET A 46 -8.62 9.54 9.52
CA MET A 46 -7.99 8.35 10.14
C MET A 46 -8.58 7.95 11.50
N SER A 47 -9.60 8.66 12.00
CA SER A 47 -10.21 8.38 13.32
C SER A 47 -10.81 6.97 13.50
N CYS A 48 -11.07 6.24 12.41
CA CYS A 48 -11.63 4.89 12.44
C CYS A 48 -10.60 3.78 12.16
N VAL A 49 -9.31 4.11 12.09
CA VAL A 49 -8.21 3.14 11.93
C VAL A 49 -7.22 3.28 13.08
N ASP A 50 -6.53 2.20 13.41
CA ASP A 50 -5.55 2.18 14.50
C ASP A 50 -4.18 2.70 14.04
N ALA A 51 -3.87 2.63 12.75
CA ALA A 51 -2.66 3.23 12.18
C ALA A 51 -2.79 3.49 10.68
N SER A 52 -1.88 4.30 10.13
CA SER A 52 -1.80 4.59 8.70
C SER A 52 -0.35 4.63 8.19
N LEU A 53 -0.15 4.11 6.97
CA LEU A 53 1.07 4.35 6.20
C LEU A 53 0.92 5.63 5.38
N VAL A 54 1.85 6.55 5.54
CA VAL A 54 1.90 7.83 4.80
C VAL A 54 2.95 7.71 3.71
N LEU A 55 2.49 7.56 2.47
CA LEU A 55 3.34 7.29 1.31
C LEU A 55 3.88 8.60 0.73
N GLY A 56 5.21 8.73 0.69
CA GLY A 56 5.91 9.73 -0.08
C GLY A 56 5.80 9.47 -1.59
N HIS A 57 6.14 10.48 -2.39
CA HIS A 57 6.03 10.41 -3.83
C HIS A 57 7.15 11.20 -4.52
N ARG A 58 7.92 10.53 -5.37
CA ARG A 58 8.91 11.16 -6.24
C ARG A 58 8.93 10.45 -7.59
N ALA A 59 8.91 11.24 -8.65
CA ALA A 59 8.95 10.78 -10.04
C ALA A 59 9.41 11.94 -10.94
N GLU A 60 10.69 11.94 -11.31
CA GLU A 60 11.35 13.04 -12.04
C GLU A 60 10.77 13.23 -13.44
N LEU A 61 10.41 12.15 -14.14
CA LEU A 61 9.86 12.20 -15.50
C LEU A 61 8.60 13.07 -15.60
N VAL A 62 7.75 13.10 -14.55
CA VAL A 62 6.53 13.92 -14.52
C VAL A 62 6.68 15.16 -13.63
N GLY A 63 7.88 15.44 -13.12
CA GLY A 63 8.18 16.55 -12.23
C GLY A 63 7.44 16.46 -10.88
N ALA A 64 7.10 15.26 -10.41
CA ALA A 64 6.42 15.07 -9.14
C ALA A 64 7.44 14.82 -8.02
N HIS A 65 7.34 15.61 -6.95
CA HIS A 65 8.21 15.47 -5.80
C HIS A 65 7.53 16.03 -4.54
N VAL A 66 7.17 15.13 -3.62
CA VAL A 66 6.82 15.42 -2.23
C VAL A 66 8.06 15.15 -1.39
N PRO A 67 8.69 16.17 -0.77
CA PRO A 67 9.89 15.98 0.03
C PRO A 67 9.68 14.98 1.17
N ASN A 68 10.63 14.08 1.39
CA ASN A 68 10.53 13.08 2.45
C ASN A 68 10.52 13.74 3.84
N GLU A 69 11.19 14.87 4.01
CA GLU A 69 11.20 15.65 5.25
C GLU A 69 9.80 16.17 5.63
N LEU A 70 8.97 16.49 4.63
CA LEU A 70 7.58 16.89 4.85
C LEU A 70 6.78 15.73 5.44
N ILE A 71 6.97 14.52 4.91
CA ILE A 71 6.31 13.31 5.42
C ILE A 71 6.83 12.97 6.83
N ALA A 72 8.14 13.07 7.06
CA ALA A 72 8.76 12.81 8.36
C ALA A 72 8.26 13.78 9.44
N ASP A 73 8.20 15.08 9.15
CA ASP A 73 7.63 16.10 10.05
C ASP A 73 6.17 15.77 10.37
N PHE A 74 5.36 15.44 9.36
CA PHE A 74 3.97 15.07 9.60
C PHE A 74 3.86 13.86 10.54
N VAL A 75 4.54 12.75 10.22
CA VAL A 75 4.54 11.50 10.99
C VAL A 75 5.01 11.73 12.43
N SER A 76 6.05 12.54 12.64
CA SER A 76 6.65 12.79 13.96
C SER A 76 5.69 13.37 15.00
N ARG A 77 4.58 14.00 14.59
CA ARG A 77 3.59 14.58 15.51
C ARG A 77 2.67 13.55 16.17
N ASP A 78 2.67 12.31 15.67
CA ASP A 78 1.89 11.16 16.18
C ASP A 78 2.50 9.87 15.57
N PRO A 79 3.72 9.50 16.02
CA PRO A 79 4.49 8.40 15.46
C PRO A 79 3.95 7.02 15.88
N GLU A 80 2.99 6.98 16.81
CA GLU A 80 2.32 5.76 17.21
C GLU A 80 1.30 5.32 16.13
N HIS A 81 0.54 6.25 15.57
CA HIS A 81 -0.53 5.93 14.62
C HIS A 81 -0.15 6.24 13.17
N ARG A 82 0.99 6.88 12.91
CA ARG A 82 1.45 7.23 11.56
C ARG A 82 2.85 6.71 11.31
N ILE A 83 3.02 6.05 10.17
CA ILE A 83 4.28 5.44 9.77
C ILE A 83 4.62 5.98 8.38
N GLY A 84 5.80 6.58 8.25
CA GLY A 84 6.25 7.12 6.97
C GLY A 84 6.79 6.03 6.05
N ILE A 85 6.49 6.14 4.76
CA ILE A 85 7.16 5.40 3.67
C ILE A 85 7.78 6.42 2.70
N ALA A 86 9.08 6.29 2.40
CA ALA A 86 9.80 7.30 1.62
C ALA A 86 9.46 7.23 0.13
N GLY A 87 9.27 8.36 -0.53
CA GLY A 87 9.19 8.41 -1.99
C GLY A 87 10.59 8.38 -2.60
N ILE A 88 10.86 7.39 -3.45
CA ILE A 88 12.15 7.24 -4.12
C ILE A 88 11.92 7.12 -5.63
N ASP A 89 12.69 7.88 -6.41
CA ASP A 89 12.83 7.67 -7.85
C ASP A 89 14.17 6.97 -8.11
N PRO A 90 14.18 5.68 -8.52
CA PRO A 90 15.42 4.96 -8.78
C PRO A 90 16.30 5.53 -9.90
N LEU A 91 15.75 6.39 -10.77
CA LEU A 91 16.51 7.02 -11.84
C LEU A 91 17.08 8.39 -11.45
N ALA A 92 16.71 8.93 -10.28
CA ALA A 92 17.26 10.19 -9.81
C ALA A 92 18.77 10.09 -9.59
N GLU A 93 19.53 11.11 -10.00
CA GLU A 93 20.98 11.19 -9.76
C GLU A 93 21.32 11.17 -8.26
N THR A 94 20.36 11.54 -7.42
CA THR A 94 20.45 11.65 -5.96
C THR A 94 19.97 10.40 -5.22
N VAL A 95 19.61 9.32 -5.93
CA VAL A 95 18.93 8.14 -5.35
C VAL A 95 19.64 7.55 -4.12
N ASP A 96 20.97 7.46 -4.13
CA ASP A 96 21.74 6.93 -3.00
C ASP A 96 21.65 7.85 -1.76
N GLN A 97 21.63 9.17 -1.98
CA GLN A 97 21.46 10.17 -0.91
C GLN A 97 20.03 10.17 -0.39
N ASP A 98 19.05 10.05 -1.29
CA ASP A 98 17.64 9.97 -0.94
C ASP A 98 17.35 8.73 -0.09
N PHE A 99 17.92 7.57 -0.46
CA PHE A 99 17.79 6.34 0.30
C PHE A 99 18.46 6.44 1.68
N ALA A 100 19.68 6.98 1.75
CA ALA A 100 20.37 7.21 3.02
C ALA A 100 19.59 8.18 3.94
N MET A 101 19.00 9.22 3.36
CA MET A 101 18.14 10.16 4.08
C MET A 101 16.86 9.50 4.58
N ALA A 102 16.23 8.65 3.77
CA ALA A 102 15.06 7.87 4.18
C ALA A 102 15.37 7.00 5.42
N MET A 103 16.54 6.35 5.42
CA MET A 103 17.02 5.58 6.58
C MET A 103 17.22 6.46 7.81
N ASN A 104 17.87 7.62 7.67
CA ASN A 104 18.13 8.55 8.77
C ASN A 104 16.85 9.13 9.37
N LEU A 105 15.82 9.34 8.55
CA LEU A 105 14.51 9.84 8.97
C LEU A 105 13.60 8.74 9.55
N GLY A 106 14.05 7.47 9.57
CA GLY A 106 13.33 6.36 10.17
C GLY A 106 12.14 5.86 9.35
N PHE A 107 12.17 6.03 8.03
CA PHE A 107 11.14 5.51 7.14
C PHE A 107 11.07 3.98 7.20
N ALA A 108 9.85 3.44 7.22
CA ALA A 108 9.61 2.01 7.38
C ALA A 108 9.55 1.23 6.06
N GLY A 109 9.87 1.88 4.94
CA GLY A 109 9.83 1.32 3.60
C GLY A 109 10.01 2.40 2.54
N ILE A 110 9.96 2.00 1.27
CA ILE A 110 9.98 2.92 0.14
C ILE A 110 8.75 2.78 -0.75
N THR A 111 8.38 3.85 -1.42
CA THR A 111 7.38 3.90 -2.48
C THR A 111 8.08 4.25 -3.78
N VAL A 112 7.79 3.50 -4.83
CA VAL A 112 8.27 3.76 -6.20
C VAL A 112 7.07 3.83 -7.16
N SER A 113 7.20 4.64 -8.22
CA SER A 113 6.17 4.79 -9.24
C SER A 113 6.73 4.55 -10.65
N PRO A 114 6.93 3.29 -11.08
CA PRO A 114 7.60 2.96 -12.33
C PRO A 114 7.07 3.70 -13.57
N SER A 115 5.74 3.81 -13.70
CA SER A 115 5.12 4.51 -14.83
C SER A 115 5.35 6.02 -14.84
N LEU A 116 5.33 6.65 -13.67
CA LEU A 116 5.52 8.10 -13.54
C LEU A 116 6.99 8.49 -13.55
N ALA A 117 7.88 7.62 -13.09
CA ALA A 117 9.33 7.83 -13.08
C ALA A 117 10.00 7.33 -14.38
N GLY A 118 9.29 6.55 -15.21
CA GLY A 118 9.76 6.15 -16.53
C GLY A 118 10.77 5.00 -16.53
N PHE A 119 10.68 4.06 -15.58
CA PHE A 119 11.62 2.94 -15.48
C PHE A 119 10.93 1.58 -15.52
N HIS A 120 11.55 0.62 -16.21
CA HIS A 120 11.15 -0.78 -16.10
C HIS A 120 11.56 -1.35 -14.72
N PRO A 121 10.75 -2.17 -14.02
CA PRO A 121 11.09 -2.67 -12.69
C PRO A 121 12.47 -3.32 -12.58
N THR A 122 12.95 -3.99 -13.63
CA THR A 122 14.30 -4.61 -13.67
C THR A 122 15.42 -3.69 -14.12
N HIS A 123 15.17 -2.38 -14.24
CA HIS A 123 16.22 -1.41 -14.52
C HIS A 123 17.34 -1.53 -13.48
N SER A 124 18.60 -1.48 -13.91
CA SER A 124 19.75 -1.77 -13.04
C SER A 124 19.81 -0.87 -11.80
N SER A 125 19.45 0.40 -11.94
CA SER A 125 19.36 1.32 -10.79
C SER A 125 18.25 0.92 -9.80
N ALA A 126 17.09 0.51 -10.30
CA ALA A 126 15.99 0.02 -9.45
C ALA A 126 16.36 -1.28 -8.73
N MET A 127 17.01 -2.22 -9.43
CA MET A 127 17.47 -3.48 -8.84
C MET A 127 18.47 -3.29 -7.69
N LYS A 128 19.34 -2.25 -7.76
CA LYS A 128 20.25 -1.89 -6.65
C LYS A 128 19.51 -1.35 -5.43
N ILE A 129 18.46 -0.55 -5.65
CA ILE A 129 17.61 -0.06 -4.56
C ILE A 129 16.84 -1.21 -3.92
N TYR A 130 16.35 -2.17 -4.70
CA TYR A 130 15.68 -3.35 -4.17
C TYR A 130 16.63 -4.24 -3.37
N GLU A 131 17.87 -4.44 -3.83
CA GLU A 131 18.91 -5.12 -3.05
C GLU A 131 19.16 -4.42 -1.70
N SER A 132 19.23 -3.08 -1.70
CA SER A 132 19.38 -2.28 -0.48
C SER A 132 18.16 -2.44 0.44
N CYS A 133 16.94 -2.50 -0.13
CA CYS A 133 15.73 -2.78 0.63
C CYS A 133 15.77 -4.16 1.30
N CYS A 134 16.26 -5.20 0.60
CA CYS A 134 16.44 -6.52 1.20
C CYS A 134 17.41 -6.50 2.38
N GLN A 135 18.56 -5.85 2.23
CA GLN A 135 19.58 -5.74 3.28
C GLN A 135 19.02 -5.07 4.55
N HIS A 136 18.12 -4.10 4.40
CA HIS A 136 17.52 -3.36 5.50
C HIS A 136 16.12 -3.86 5.91
N SER A 137 15.62 -4.94 5.28
CA SER A 137 14.26 -5.46 5.49
C SER A 137 13.15 -4.42 5.26
N LEU A 138 13.35 -3.53 4.28
CA LEU A 138 12.36 -2.54 3.89
C LEU A 138 11.41 -3.07 2.80
N PRO A 139 10.09 -2.92 2.94
CA PRO A 139 9.16 -3.21 1.87
C PRO A 139 9.20 -2.16 0.76
N VAL A 140 8.85 -2.58 -0.44
CA VAL A 140 8.68 -1.72 -1.62
C VAL A 140 7.20 -1.61 -1.96
N ILE A 141 6.68 -0.39 -1.94
CA ILE A 141 5.30 -0.09 -2.33
C ILE A 141 5.30 0.42 -3.77
N VAL A 142 4.64 -0.33 -4.66
CA VAL A 142 4.51 0.00 -6.08
C VAL A 142 3.25 0.85 -6.25
N ALA A 143 3.45 2.16 -6.30
CA ALA A 143 2.38 3.14 -6.37
C ALA A 143 2.05 3.51 -7.82
N MET A 144 0.76 3.52 -8.13
CA MET A 144 0.22 4.10 -9.36
C MET A 144 -0.75 5.24 -8.99
N PRO A 145 -0.21 6.42 -8.60
CA PRO A 145 -1.03 7.52 -8.14
C PRO A 145 -1.95 8.02 -9.26
N GLN A 146 -3.18 8.37 -8.87
CA GLN A 146 -4.16 9.00 -9.74
C GLN A 146 -4.26 10.51 -9.43
N PRO A 147 -4.55 11.36 -10.43
CA PRO A 147 -4.73 11.02 -11.85
C PRO A 147 -3.39 10.71 -12.56
N ILE A 148 -3.42 9.80 -13.53
CA ILE A 148 -2.24 9.49 -14.35
C ILE A 148 -2.03 10.61 -15.40
N PRO A 149 -0.85 11.27 -15.44
CA PRO A 149 -0.53 12.27 -16.46
C PRO A 149 -0.21 11.64 -17.83
N ALA A 150 -0.29 12.44 -18.90
CA ALA A 150 -0.07 11.96 -20.27
C ALA A 150 1.35 11.44 -20.52
N ASP A 151 2.33 11.98 -19.79
CA ASP A 151 3.75 11.60 -19.92
C ASP A 151 4.08 10.28 -19.22
N ALA A 152 3.15 9.73 -18.41
CA ALA A 152 3.37 8.46 -17.73
C ALA A 152 3.42 7.29 -18.70
N VAL A 153 4.38 6.39 -18.48
CA VAL A 153 4.58 5.19 -19.30
C VAL A 153 3.81 4.03 -18.68
N LEU A 154 2.57 3.81 -19.11
CA LEU A 154 1.68 2.78 -18.56
C LEU A 154 2.26 1.36 -18.62
N GLU A 155 3.09 1.06 -19.62
CA GLU A 155 3.74 -0.25 -19.74
C GLU A 155 4.52 -0.60 -18.48
N PHE A 156 5.16 0.37 -17.83
CA PHE A 156 5.95 0.13 -16.62
C PHE A 156 5.09 -0.03 -15.35
N ALA A 157 3.80 0.31 -15.38
CA ALA A 157 2.90 0.03 -14.27
C ALA A 157 2.35 -1.41 -14.26
N ARG A 158 2.60 -2.21 -15.31
CA ARG A 158 2.10 -3.58 -15.39
C ARG A 158 2.73 -4.47 -14.31
N PRO A 159 1.92 -5.12 -13.45
CA PRO A 159 2.43 -5.96 -12.38
C PRO A 159 3.32 -7.11 -12.86
N ILE A 160 3.05 -7.67 -14.04
CA ILE A 160 3.80 -8.84 -14.55
C ILE A 160 5.31 -8.59 -14.69
N HIS A 161 5.72 -7.33 -14.90
CA HIS A 161 7.13 -6.95 -15.01
C HIS A 161 7.91 -7.08 -13.71
N TRP A 162 7.22 -7.24 -12.58
CA TRP A 162 7.83 -7.48 -11.27
C TRP A 162 8.12 -8.96 -11.00
N ASP A 163 7.75 -9.88 -11.90
CA ASP A 163 8.06 -11.31 -11.74
C ASP A 163 9.56 -11.57 -11.57
N GLU A 164 10.39 -10.90 -12.37
CA GLU A 164 11.84 -11.05 -12.26
C GLU A 164 12.40 -10.47 -10.96
N VAL A 165 11.86 -9.34 -10.50
CA VAL A 165 12.24 -8.74 -9.22
C VAL A 165 11.94 -9.72 -8.08
N ALA A 166 10.72 -10.27 -8.04
CA ALA A 166 10.31 -11.23 -7.01
C ALA A 166 11.06 -12.57 -7.08
N ARG A 167 11.47 -13.03 -8.27
CA ARG A 167 12.34 -14.21 -8.41
C ARG A 167 13.78 -13.96 -7.95
N THR A 168 14.27 -12.74 -8.16
CA THR A 168 15.66 -12.37 -7.82
C THR A 168 15.80 -12.11 -6.32
N TYR A 169 14.80 -11.47 -5.73
CA TYR A 169 14.75 -11.12 -4.31
C TYR A 169 13.51 -11.74 -3.65
N PRO A 170 13.48 -13.06 -3.44
CA PRO A 170 12.30 -13.74 -2.90
C PRO A 170 11.91 -13.27 -1.50
N GLU A 171 12.85 -12.71 -0.72
CA GLU A 171 12.61 -12.11 0.60
C GLU A 171 12.05 -10.69 0.56
N LEU A 172 12.10 -10.02 -0.59
CA LEU A 172 11.60 -8.65 -0.74
C LEU A 172 10.08 -8.63 -0.65
N ARG A 173 9.56 -7.83 0.28
CA ARG A 173 8.12 -7.61 0.42
C ARG A 173 7.68 -6.49 -0.50
N ILE A 174 6.77 -6.82 -1.41
CA ILE A 174 6.30 -5.91 -2.44
C ILE A 174 4.80 -5.72 -2.26
N MET A 175 4.33 -4.48 -2.16
CA MET A 175 2.90 -4.18 -2.10
C MET A 175 2.49 -3.30 -3.28
N PHE A 176 1.51 -3.76 -4.05
CA PHE A 176 0.94 -2.97 -5.14
C PHE A 176 -0.27 -2.17 -4.66
N THR A 177 -0.32 -0.91 -5.08
CA THR A 177 -1.51 -0.08 -4.86
C THR A 177 -2.68 -0.47 -5.78
N GLN A 178 -3.91 -0.23 -5.32
CA GLN A 178 -5.16 -0.37 -6.07
C GLN A 178 -5.43 -1.75 -6.70
N ILE A 179 -4.92 -2.81 -6.08
CA ILE A 179 -4.93 -4.18 -6.63
C ILE A 179 -4.37 -4.21 -8.07
N GLY A 180 -3.42 -3.33 -8.40
CA GLY A 180 -2.81 -3.30 -9.72
C GLY A 180 -3.75 -2.88 -10.85
N TYR A 181 -4.89 -2.25 -10.54
CA TYR A 181 -5.84 -1.77 -11.55
C TYR A 181 -5.13 -0.99 -12.67
N PRO A 182 -5.42 -1.24 -13.96
CA PRO A 182 -6.45 -2.14 -14.49
C PRO A 182 -6.03 -3.61 -14.63
N TRP A 183 -4.76 -3.96 -14.37
CA TRP A 183 -4.22 -5.31 -14.53
C TRP A 183 -4.39 -6.18 -13.28
N ILE A 184 -5.61 -6.20 -12.74
CA ILE A 184 -5.93 -6.93 -11.49
C ILE A 184 -5.57 -8.41 -11.61
N ASP A 185 -5.95 -9.06 -12.72
CA ASP A 185 -5.71 -10.49 -12.90
C ASP A 185 -4.21 -10.81 -12.97
N GLU A 186 -3.40 -9.95 -13.61
CA GLU A 186 -1.94 -10.11 -13.65
C GLU A 186 -1.34 -10.06 -12.25
N LEU A 187 -1.78 -9.10 -11.43
CA LEU A 187 -1.30 -8.97 -10.07
C LEU A 187 -1.72 -10.15 -9.19
N LEU A 188 -2.97 -10.62 -9.31
CA LEU A 188 -3.44 -11.75 -8.51
C LEU A 188 -2.68 -13.04 -8.86
N VAL A 189 -2.36 -13.26 -10.13
CA VAL A 189 -1.49 -14.37 -10.55
C VAL A 189 -0.08 -14.20 -9.99
N LEU A 190 0.48 -12.99 -10.03
CA LEU A 190 1.79 -12.71 -9.46
C LEU A 190 1.83 -12.96 -7.94
N ALA A 191 0.80 -12.53 -7.21
CA ALA A 191 0.65 -12.76 -5.77
C ALA A 191 0.47 -14.24 -5.41
N GLY A 192 -0.17 -15.02 -6.28
CA GLY A 192 -0.26 -16.48 -6.13
C GLY A 192 1.06 -17.20 -6.41
N LYS A 193 1.92 -16.62 -7.24
CA LYS A 193 3.24 -17.16 -7.58
C LYS A 193 4.30 -16.85 -6.51
N HIS A 194 4.22 -15.69 -5.86
CA HIS A 194 5.26 -15.18 -4.95
C HIS A 194 4.69 -14.84 -3.57
N GLU A 195 5.21 -15.51 -2.54
CA GLU A 195 4.70 -15.37 -1.17
C GLU A 195 4.82 -13.97 -0.58
N ASN A 196 5.79 -13.16 -1.04
CA ASN A 196 6.03 -11.81 -0.52
C ASN A 196 5.45 -10.70 -1.42
N VAL A 197 4.55 -11.04 -2.34
CA VAL A 197 3.79 -10.08 -3.15
C VAL A 197 2.38 -9.88 -2.57
N PHE A 198 2.08 -8.64 -2.22
CA PHE A 198 0.82 -8.20 -1.64
C PHE A 198 0.18 -7.11 -2.50
N ALA A 199 -1.09 -6.84 -2.22
CA ALA A 199 -1.82 -5.77 -2.89
C ALA A 199 -2.78 -5.09 -1.92
N GLU A 200 -3.02 -3.79 -2.06
CA GLU A 200 -4.01 -3.08 -1.27
C GLU A 200 -5.21 -2.62 -2.12
N VAL A 201 -6.38 -2.50 -1.50
CA VAL A 201 -7.68 -2.40 -2.20
C VAL A 201 -8.14 -0.98 -2.58
N SER A 202 -7.36 0.06 -2.28
CA SER A 202 -7.75 1.46 -2.48
C SER A 202 -8.16 1.77 -3.92
N GLY A 203 -9.05 2.75 -4.08
CA GLY A 203 -9.55 3.18 -5.40
C GLY A 203 -10.44 2.16 -6.14
N VAL A 204 -10.25 0.86 -5.92
CA VAL A 204 -11.12 -0.23 -6.37
C VAL A 204 -12.23 -0.47 -5.34
N ALA A 205 -11.93 -0.37 -4.04
CA ALA A 205 -12.87 -0.61 -2.94
C ALA A 205 -14.20 0.14 -3.08
N THR A 206 -14.20 1.36 -3.63
CA THR A 206 -15.39 2.20 -3.82
C THR A 206 -16.06 2.03 -5.20
N ARG A 207 -15.63 1.05 -6.00
CA ARG A 207 -16.17 0.73 -7.34
C ARG A 207 -16.87 -0.63 -7.29
N PRO A 208 -18.19 -0.70 -7.01
CA PRO A 208 -18.85 -1.95 -6.61
C PRO A 208 -18.64 -3.13 -7.55
N TRP A 209 -18.73 -2.91 -8.87
CA TRP A 209 -18.47 -3.95 -9.85
C TRP A 209 -17.01 -4.41 -9.84
N GLN A 210 -16.05 -3.47 -9.78
CA GLN A 210 -14.63 -3.80 -9.85
C GLN A 210 -14.15 -4.51 -8.58
N ILE A 211 -14.57 -4.05 -7.39
CA ILE A 211 -14.21 -4.72 -6.14
C ILE A 211 -14.82 -6.11 -6.04
N TYR A 212 -16.07 -6.30 -6.48
CA TYR A 212 -16.67 -7.64 -6.52
C TYR A 212 -15.87 -8.59 -7.40
N ASN A 213 -15.51 -8.17 -8.63
CA ASN A 213 -14.71 -9.00 -9.53
C ASN A 213 -13.32 -9.29 -8.93
N ALA A 214 -12.62 -8.27 -8.41
CA ALA A 214 -11.31 -8.44 -7.81
C ALA A 214 -11.32 -9.44 -6.64
N LEU A 215 -12.28 -9.31 -5.71
CA LEU A 215 -12.39 -10.23 -4.57
C LEU A 215 -12.84 -11.63 -4.99
N SER A 216 -13.73 -11.74 -5.99
CA SER A 216 -14.16 -13.04 -6.53
C SER A 216 -12.99 -13.79 -7.19
N THR A 217 -12.18 -13.10 -8.00
CA THR A 217 -10.99 -13.68 -8.63
C THR A 217 -9.95 -14.04 -7.58
N ALA A 218 -9.65 -13.14 -6.65
CA ALA A 218 -8.67 -13.39 -5.59
C ALA A 218 -9.07 -14.57 -4.70
N TRP A 219 -10.37 -14.72 -4.40
CA TRP A 219 -10.86 -15.87 -3.65
C TRP A 219 -10.78 -17.17 -4.46
N SER A 220 -11.11 -17.13 -5.76
CA SER A 220 -11.05 -18.30 -6.63
C SER A 220 -9.61 -18.80 -6.86
N LEU A 221 -8.64 -17.90 -6.85
CA LEU A 221 -7.21 -18.21 -6.96
C LEU A 221 -6.55 -18.54 -5.61
N ASP A 222 -7.30 -18.50 -4.51
CA ASP A 222 -6.81 -18.68 -3.14
C ASP A 222 -5.70 -17.70 -2.72
N VAL A 223 -5.81 -16.44 -3.16
CA VAL A 223 -4.85 -15.35 -2.87
C VAL A 223 -5.49 -14.15 -2.15
N ILE A 224 -6.71 -14.31 -1.64
CA ILE A 224 -7.42 -13.23 -0.91
C ILE A 224 -6.72 -12.81 0.39
N ASP A 225 -5.87 -13.69 0.92
CA ASP A 225 -4.96 -13.48 2.05
C ASP A 225 -3.72 -12.63 1.68
N ARG A 226 -3.54 -12.29 0.40
CA ARG A 226 -2.56 -11.31 -0.09
C ARG A 226 -3.10 -9.88 -0.21
N LEU A 227 -4.41 -9.68 0.00
CA LEU A 227 -5.08 -8.38 -0.11
C LEU A 227 -5.15 -7.59 1.21
N LEU A 228 -4.52 -6.42 1.30
CA LEU A 228 -4.50 -5.54 2.46
C LEU A 228 -5.52 -4.40 2.34
N PHE A 229 -5.86 -3.81 3.48
CA PHE A 229 -6.72 -2.63 3.50
C PHE A 229 -5.93 -1.34 3.26
N GLY A 230 -6.39 -0.55 2.28
CA GLY A 230 -5.94 0.81 2.06
C GLY A 230 -7.10 1.68 1.56
N SER A 231 -7.21 2.92 2.05
CA SER A 231 -8.24 3.85 1.58
C SER A 231 -7.82 4.60 0.33
N GLY A 232 -6.50 4.82 0.16
CA GLY A 232 -5.95 5.66 -0.88
C GLY A 232 -6.18 7.15 -0.62
N PHE A 233 -6.42 7.54 0.64
CA PHE A 233 -6.68 8.92 1.05
C PHE A 233 -5.74 9.91 0.31
N PRO A 234 -6.27 11.00 -0.26
CA PRO A 234 -7.64 11.53 -0.15
C PRO A 234 -8.64 11.00 -1.20
N LEU A 235 -8.27 9.98 -1.99
CA LEU A 235 -9.17 9.37 -2.97
C LEU A 235 -10.46 8.86 -2.32
N SER A 236 -10.33 8.20 -1.17
CA SER A 236 -11.41 7.75 -0.31
C SER A 236 -11.04 8.02 1.14
N THR A 237 -12.01 7.99 2.05
CA THR A 237 -11.74 7.91 3.49
C THR A 237 -11.75 6.44 3.91
N PRO A 238 -11.05 6.07 5.00
CA PRO A 238 -11.06 4.70 5.49
C PRO A 238 -12.49 4.23 5.80
N GLN A 239 -13.31 5.09 6.41
CA GLN A 239 -14.72 4.78 6.69
C GLN A 239 -15.48 4.39 5.42
N LEU A 240 -15.41 5.21 4.37
CA LEU A 240 -16.11 4.95 3.11
C LEU A 240 -15.60 3.67 2.44
N ALA A 241 -14.28 3.43 2.46
CA ALA A 241 -13.68 2.23 1.90
C ALA A 241 -14.12 0.96 2.67
N ILE A 242 -14.14 1.00 4.00
CA ILE A 242 -14.60 -0.11 4.85
C ILE A 242 -16.08 -0.41 4.60
N GLU A 243 -16.93 0.62 4.59
CA GLU A 243 -18.36 0.47 4.30
C GLU A 243 -18.59 -0.13 2.91
N SER A 244 -17.84 0.31 1.90
CA SER A 244 -17.93 -0.22 0.53
C SER A 244 -17.51 -1.69 0.46
N LEU A 245 -16.43 -2.08 1.15
CA LEU A 245 -15.98 -3.47 1.23
C LEU A 245 -17.03 -4.37 1.89
N TYR A 246 -17.62 -3.95 3.01
CA TYR A 246 -18.67 -4.73 3.68
C TYR A 246 -19.97 -4.79 2.87
N ASN A 247 -20.18 -3.86 1.94
CA ASN A 247 -21.31 -3.84 1.01
C ASN A 247 -21.00 -4.49 -0.36
N VAL A 248 -19.87 -5.18 -0.53
CA VAL A 248 -19.44 -5.75 -1.83
C VAL A 248 -20.50 -6.63 -2.51
N ASN A 249 -21.30 -7.37 -1.74
CA ASN A 249 -22.34 -8.25 -2.28
C ASN A 249 -23.63 -7.51 -2.69
N ALA A 250 -23.75 -6.20 -2.43
CA ALA A 250 -24.96 -5.45 -2.75
C ALA A 250 -25.25 -5.46 -4.27
N SER A 251 -24.22 -5.35 -5.10
CA SER A 251 -24.34 -5.31 -6.57
C SER A 251 -24.74 -6.64 -7.21
N ILE A 252 -24.60 -7.76 -6.50
CA ILE A 252 -24.92 -9.10 -7.02
C ILE A 252 -26.19 -9.70 -6.40
N LYS A 253 -26.88 -8.96 -5.54
CA LYS A 253 -28.11 -9.41 -4.88
C LYS A 253 -29.17 -9.77 -5.94
N GLY A 254 -29.70 -11.00 -5.86
CA GLY A 254 -30.70 -11.51 -6.80
C GLY A 254 -30.13 -12.12 -8.08
N THR A 255 -28.80 -12.25 -8.19
CA THR A 255 -28.11 -12.95 -9.29
C THR A 255 -27.63 -14.35 -8.82
N PRO A 256 -27.25 -15.27 -9.73
CA PRO A 256 -26.67 -16.57 -9.35
C PRO A 256 -25.18 -16.48 -8.97
N LEU A 257 -24.59 -15.28 -8.94
CA LEU A 257 -23.18 -15.09 -8.64
C LEU A 257 -22.86 -15.40 -7.16
N PRO A 258 -21.70 -16.01 -6.86
CA PRO A 258 -21.34 -16.38 -5.50
C PRO A 258 -21.10 -15.13 -4.64
N SER A 259 -21.62 -15.14 -3.42
CA SER A 259 -21.35 -14.07 -2.47
C SER A 259 -19.96 -14.21 -1.86
N ILE A 260 -19.25 -13.09 -1.73
CA ILE A 260 -17.97 -13.04 -1.00
C ILE A 260 -18.27 -13.19 0.50
N PRO A 261 -17.69 -14.19 1.20
CA PRO A 261 -17.95 -14.38 2.62
C PRO A 261 -17.52 -13.17 3.44
N ARG A 262 -18.37 -12.74 4.38
CA ARG A 262 -18.06 -11.61 5.27
C ARG A 262 -16.76 -11.81 6.06
N SER A 263 -16.43 -13.05 6.42
CA SER A 263 -15.16 -13.39 7.08
C SER A 263 -13.95 -13.06 6.21
N LYS A 264 -14.01 -13.28 4.90
CA LYS A 264 -12.93 -12.94 3.97
C LYS A 264 -12.76 -11.43 3.82
N VAL A 265 -13.86 -10.68 3.75
CA VAL A 265 -13.83 -9.21 3.78
C VAL A 265 -13.21 -8.69 5.08
N LYS A 266 -13.64 -9.24 6.22
CA LYS A 266 -13.08 -8.91 7.54
C LYS A 266 -11.58 -9.16 7.59
N CYS A 267 -11.11 -10.29 7.04
CA CYS A 267 -9.69 -10.62 6.96
C CYS A 267 -8.87 -9.64 6.12
N ILE A 268 -9.46 -8.89 5.18
CA ILE A 268 -8.77 -7.84 4.42
C ILE A 268 -8.67 -6.59 5.28
N VAL A 269 -9.81 -6.15 5.84
CA VAL A 269 -9.93 -4.92 6.64
C VAL A 269 -9.05 -4.95 7.89
N GLU A 270 -9.00 -6.09 8.58
CA GLU A 270 -8.29 -6.22 9.86
C GLU A 270 -6.95 -6.96 9.75
N ARG A 271 -6.42 -7.14 8.53
CA ARG A 271 -5.11 -7.80 8.39
C ARG A 271 -4.02 -6.94 9.01
N ASN A 272 -3.09 -7.59 9.71
CA ASN A 272 -1.91 -6.93 10.21
C ASN A 272 -0.96 -6.59 9.03
N ALA A 273 -1.16 -5.42 8.42
CA ALA A 273 -0.33 -4.96 7.31
C ALA A 273 1.15 -4.81 7.70
N PHE A 274 1.46 -4.47 8.96
CA PHE A 274 2.86 -4.37 9.39
C PHE A 274 3.58 -5.72 9.33
N GLU A 275 2.93 -6.79 9.79
CA GLU A 275 3.48 -8.14 9.72
C GLU A 275 3.66 -8.62 8.28
N CYS A 276 2.64 -8.42 7.43
CA CYS A 276 2.72 -8.77 6.01
C CYS A 276 3.87 -8.03 5.31
N LEU A 277 4.11 -6.76 5.66
CA LEU A 277 5.13 -5.91 5.05
C LEU A 277 6.47 -5.90 5.81
N GLY A 278 6.62 -6.68 6.89
CA GLY A 278 7.85 -6.73 7.67
C GLY A 278 8.19 -5.44 8.42
N ILE A 279 7.22 -4.55 8.57
CA ILE A 279 7.38 -3.27 9.28
C ILE A 279 7.40 -3.54 10.78
N ARG A 280 8.49 -3.15 11.44
CA ARG A 280 8.65 -3.29 12.89
C ARG A 280 7.98 -2.12 13.60
N HIS A 281 6.68 -2.24 13.84
CA HIS A 281 5.90 -1.26 14.61
C HIS A 281 4.95 -1.96 15.58
N SER A 282 4.80 -1.40 16.78
CA SER A 282 3.88 -1.91 17.79
C SER A 282 3.03 -0.76 18.32
N LEU A 283 1.70 -0.92 18.26
CA LEU A 283 0.76 0.00 18.87
C LEU A 283 0.71 -0.25 20.38
N ALA A 284 0.73 0.82 21.20
CA ALA A 284 0.66 0.66 22.64
C ALA A 284 -0.72 0.10 23.03
N GLY A 285 -0.73 -1.01 23.77
CA GLY A 285 -1.96 -1.73 24.15
C GLY A 285 -2.11 -3.12 23.51
N SER A 286 -1.26 -3.49 22.56
CA SER A 286 -1.14 -4.88 22.09
C SER A 286 -0.29 -5.71 23.08
N THR A 287 -0.84 -5.98 24.27
CA THR A 287 -0.24 -6.95 25.21
C THR A 287 -0.07 -8.29 24.50
N GLN A 288 1.17 -8.67 24.21
CA GLN A 288 1.53 -10.04 23.88
C GLN A 288 1.09 -10.92 25.06
N SER A 289 0.09 -11.77 24.84
CA SER A 289 -0.14 -12.92 25.70
C SER A 289 1.01 -13.91 25.47
N ASN A 290 2.16 -13.66 26.11
CA ASN A 290 3.20 -14.67 26.20
C ASN A 290 2.64 -15.84 27.01
N SER A 291 2.36 -16.93 26.29
CA SER A 291 2.07 -18.23 26.87
C SER A 291 3.33 -18.73 27.57
N THR A 292 3.46 -18.40 28.86
CA THR A 292 4.37 -19.11 29.76
C THR A 292 3.89 -20.55 29.88
N SER A 293 4.53 -21.42 29.10
CA SER A 293 5.02 -22.74 29.52
C SER A 293 4.24 -23.41 30.65
N ARG A 294 3.27 -24.25 30.26
CA ARG A 294 2.78 -25.33 31.13
C ARG A 294 3.98 -26.20 31.49
N LYS A 295 4.43 -26.12 32.74
CA LYS A 295 5.27 -27.16 33.35
C LYS A 295 4.51 -28.48 33.29
N GLU A 296 5.10 -29.46 32.63
CA GLU A 296 4.70 -30.85 32.71
C GLU A 296 4.79 -31.32 34.18
N ILE A 297 3.70 -31.92 34.65
CA ILE A 297 3.66 -32.63 35.93
C ILE A 297 4.14 -34.05 35.62
N PRO A 298 5.21 -34.58 36.26
CA PRO A 298 5.57 -35.97 36.07
C PRO A 298 4.57 -36.86 36.81
N THR A 299 3.85 -37.68 36.07
CA THR A 299 3.12 -38.84 36.58
C THR A 299 4.13 -39.87 37.08
N ASN A 300 4.15 -40.10 38.38
CA ASN A 300 4.94 -41.16 38.99
C ASN A 300 4.02 -42.39 39.13
N ASP A 301 4.26 -43.41 38.30
CA ASP A 301 3.66 -44.74 38.39
C ASP A 301 4.73 -45.76 38.78
N ALA A 302 4.32 -46.71 39.64
CA ALA A 302 5.03 -47.87 40.20
C ALA A 302 6.13 -47.54 41.24
N SER A 303 6.12 -48.07 42.46
CA SER A 303 5.59 -49.32 43.01
C SER A 303 5.38 -49.17 44.53
#